data_AF-A0AAN8KYR2-F1
#
_entry.id   AF-A0AAN8KYR2-F1
#
_cell.length_a   1.000
_cell.length_b   1.000
_cell.length_c   1.000
_cell.angle_alpha   90.00
_cell.angle_beta   90.00
_cell.angle_gamma   90.00
#
_symmetry.space_group_name_H-M   'P 1'
#
loop_
_entity.id
_entity.type
_entity.pdbx_description
1 polymer ?
#
loop_
_entity_poly.entity_id
_entity_poly.type
_entity_poly.pdbx_seq_one_letter_code
_entity_poly.pdbx_strand_id
1 'polypeptide(L)'
;MVLKHDKATLTLYRCKPRENVCILSTMHPTVAIGGDTKRKPETLTHYNNTKVGVDKMARQCTVKAATQRWPVAVFYNLLDLAAINAHVLFTVCTGKTMPRREFIMQLALELRENHMMARGKAAAHDVPNDAPRLSEKKRQCQ
;
A
#
# COMPACT_ATOMS: atom_id res chain seq x y z
N MET A 1 -29.41 19.81 10.24
CA MET A 1 -29.35 20.54 11.53
C MET A 1 -27.88 20.75 11.87
N VAL A 2 -27.52 21.90 12.45
CA VAL A 2 -26.15 22.20 12.89
C VAL A 2 -26.22 22.61 14.36
N LEU A 3 -25.50 21.90 15.22
CA LEU A 3 -25.35 22.22 16.64
C LEU A 3 -23.92 22.70 16.87
N LYS A 4 -23.74 23.68 17.76
CA LYS A 4 -22.42 24.22 18.11
C LYS A 4 -22.23 24.14 19.61
N HIS A 5 -21.04 23.72 20.03
CA HIS A 5 -20.60 23.74 21.42
C HIS A 5 -19.12 24.12 21.46
N ASP A 6 -18.79 25.22 22.13
CA ASP A 6 -17.45 25.82 22.14
C ASP A 6 -16.83 25.99 20.74
N LYS A 7 -15.79 25.21 20.44
CA LYS A 7 -15.05 25.19 19.17
C LYS A 7 -15.44 24.02 18.27
N ALA A 8 -16.46 23.24 18.64
CA ALA A 8 -16.90 22.07 17.90
C ALA A 8 -18.29 22.29 17.30
N THR A 9 -18.45 21.83 16.06
CA THR A 9 -19.70 21.89 15.32
C THR A 9 -20.14 20.47 14.95
N LEU A 10 -21.37 20.13 15.30
CA LEU A 10 -22.02 18.87 14.96
C LEU A 10 -23.03 19.09 13.83
N THR A 11 -22.77 18.48 12.67
CA THR A 11 -23.64 18.53 11.51
C THR A 11 -24.44 17.23 11.40
N LEU A 12 -25.76 17.35 11.37
CA LEU A 12 -26.69 16.27 11.06
C LEU A 12 -27.26 16.48 9.65
N TYR A 13 -26.92 15.56 8.76
CA TYR A 13 -27.36 15.54 7.37
C TYR A 13 -28.19 14.29 7.08
N ARG A 14 -29.34 14.46 6.42
CA ARG A 14 -30.20 13.34 6.02
C ARG A 14 -30.06 13.13 4.52
N CYS A 15 -29.38 12.05 4.12
CA CYS A 15 -29.24 11.69 2.70
C CYS A 15 -30.42 10.85 2.19
N LYS A 16 -31.02 10.03 3.06
CA LYS A 16 -32.15 9.14 2.74
C LYS A 16 -33.21 9.22 3.84
N PRO A 17 -34.47 8.86 3.55
CA PRO A 17 -35.49 8.73 4.59
C PRO A 17 -34.99 7.81 5.71
N ARG A 18 -35.13 8.26 6.97
CA ARG A 18 -34.75 7.52 8.19
C ARG A 18 -33.25 7.25 8.40
N GLU A 19 -32.37 7.68 7.49
CA GLU A 19 -30.91 7.59 7.66
C GLU A 19 -30.30 8.98 7.86
N ASN A 20 -29.73 9.23 9.04
CA ASN A 20 -29.01 10.46 9.33
C ASN A 20 -27.50 10.19 9.41
N VAL A 21 -26.72 11.05 8.76
CA VAL A 21 -25.27 11.09 8.85
C VAL A 21 -24.90 12.19 9.84
N CYS A 22 -24.12 11.82 10.85
CA CYS A 22 -23.65 12.71 11.91
C CYS A 22 -22.16 12.95 11.74
N ILE A 23 -21.74 14.21 11.70
CA ILE A 23 -20.32 14.61 11.57
C ILE A 23 -20.00 15.66 12.61
N LEU A 24 -19.05 15.34 13.48
CA LEU A 24 -18.45 16.28 14.41
C LEU A 24 -17.18 16.85 13.79
N SER A 25 -17.03 18.18 13.82
CA SER A 25 -15.82 18.85 13.34
C SER A 25 -15.43 20.02 14.22
N THR A 26 -14.14 20.12 14.51
CA THR A 26 -13.52 21.29 15.16
C THR A 26 -12.89 22.26 14.16
N MET A 27 -12.85 21.88 12.87
CA MET A 27 -12.25 22.70 11.79
C MET A 27 -13.26 23.63 11.11
N HIS A 28 -14.55 23.34 11.22
CA HIS A 28 -15.61 24.07 10.53
C HIS A 28 -16.46 24.85 11.55
N PRO A 29 -16.09 26.10 11.90
CA PRO A 29 -16.84 26.92 12.86
C PRO A 29 -18.21 27.34 12.32
N THR A 30 -18.36 27.40 11.01
CA THR A 30 -19.63 27.57 10.28
C THR A 30 -19.73 26.45 9.25
N VAL A 31 -20.96 26.07 8.90
CA VAL A 31 -21.21 24.96 7.96
C VAL A 31 -21.97 25.54 6.78
N ALA A 32 -21.28 25.68 5.64
CA ALA A 32 -21.94 26.01 4.39
C ALA A 32 -22.66 24.77 3.84
N ILE A 33 -23.74 25.01 3.09
CA ILE A 33 -24.44 23.98 2.34
C ILE A 33 -24.03 24.14 0.87
N GLY A 34 -23.53 23.08 0.25
CA GLY A 34 -23.16 23.09 -1.16
C GLY A 34 -24.36 23.35 -2.07
N GLY A 35 -24.09 23.94 -3.24
CA GLY A 35 -25.08 24.20 -4.29
C GLY A 35 -25.46 22.98 -5.13
N ASP A 36 -25.01 21.77 -4.75
CA ASP A 36 -25.37 20.56 -5.47
C ASP A 36 -26.84 20.17 -5.24
N THR A 37 -27.41 19.37 -6.14
CA THR A 37 -28.81 18.90 -6.01
C THR A 37 -29.08 18.15 -4.71
N LYS A 38 -28.03 17.59 -4.11
CA LYS A 38 -28.07 16.85 -2.85
C LYS A 38 -27.91 17.74 -1.61
N ARG A 39 -27.61 19.03 -1.79
CA ARG A 39 -27.40 20.04 -0.73
C ARG A 39 -26.51 19.51 0.40
N LYS A 40 -25.36 18.95 0.04
CA LYS A 40 -24.44 18.36 1.01
C LYS A 40 -23.79 19.45 1.84
N PRO A 41 -23.70 19.29 3.17
CA PRO A 41 -22.95 20.23 3.99
C PRO A 41 -21.45 20.10 3.73
N GLU A 42 -20.74 21.22 3.83
CA GLU A 42 -19.30 21.31 3.64
C GLU A 42 -18.53 20.29 4.50
N THR A 43 -18.94 20.11 5.76
CA THR A 43 -18.33 19.13 6.67
C THR A 43 -18.38 17.70 6.13
N LEU A 44 -19.46 17.33 5.43
CA LEU A 44 -19.62 16.02 4.81
C LEU A 44 -18.75 15.87 3.56
N THR A 45 -18.67 16.92 2.75
CA THR A 45 -17.79 16.94 1.57
C THR A 45 -16.32 16.84 1.99
N HIS A 46 -15.90 17.64 2.97
CA HIS A 46 -14.55 17.61 3.53
C HIS A 46 -14.19 16.24 4.11
N TYR A 47 -15.07 15.66 4.95
CA TYR A 47 -14.87 14.32 5.50
C TYR A 47 -14.73 13.27 4.40
N ASN A 48 -15.61 13.29 3.39
CA ASN A 48 -15.54 12.33 2.30
C ASN A 48 -14.28 12.45 1.46
N ASN A 49 -13.73 13.65 1.30
CA ASN A 49 -12.48 13.86 0.57
C ASN A 49 -11.26 13.33 1.35
N THR A 50 -11.28 13.43 2.68
CA THR A 50 -10.13 13.07 3.54
C THR A 50 -10.17 11.62 4.03
N LYS A 51 -11.35 11.04 4.28
CA LYS A 51 -11.50 9.67 4.81
C LYS A 51 -10.92 8.56 3.93
N VAL A 52 -10.72 8.85 2.64
CA VAL A 52 -10.39 7.85 1.61
C VAL A 52 -8.89 7.50 1.59
N GLY A 53 -8.05 8.26 2.31
CA GLY A 53 -6.59 8.06 2.31
C GLY A 53 -6.17 6.63 2.69
N VAL A 54 -6.71 6.10 3.79
CA VAL A 54 -6.31 4.79 4.33
C VAL A 54 -6.81 3.63 3.45
N ASP A 55 -8.08 3.67 3.03
CA ASP A 55 -8.67 2.59 2.21
C ASP A 55 -8.01 2.47 0.83
N LYS A 56 -7.63 3.61 0.22
CA LYS A 56 -6.85 3.60 -1.03
C LYS A 56 -5.44 3.02 -0.84
N MET A 57 -4.81 3.31 0.29
CA MET A 57 -3.46 2.81 0.60
C MET A 57 -3.45 1.28 0.72
N ALA A 58 -4.46 0.69 1.36
CA ALA A 58 -4.51 -0.75 1.63
C ALA A 58 -4.78 -1.64 0.41
N ARG A 59 -5.32 -1.10 -0.70
CA ARG A 59 -5.83 -1.88 -1.84
C ARG A 59 -4.94 -1.89 -3.08
N GLN A 60 -3.95 -1.00 -3.17
CA GLN A 60 -3.20 -0.76 -4.41
C GLN A 60 -1.79 -1.34 -4.35
N CYS A 61 -1.62 -2.51 -4.97
CA CYS A 61 -0.41 -3.36 -5.03
C CYS A 61 -0.14 -4.13 -3.72
N THR A 62 -0.78 -5.29 -3.59
CA THR A 62 -0.57 -6.23 -2.48
C THR A 62 0.38 -7.35 -2.92
N VAL A 63 1.42 -7.64 -2.13
CA VAL A 63 2.24 -8.86 -2.31
C VAL A 63 1.68 -10.06 -1.53
N LYS A 64 0.53 -9.90 -0.87
CA LYS A 64 -0.10 -10.95 -0.07
C LYS A 64 -0.38 -12.20 -0.89
N ALA A 65 0.19 -13.31 -0.43
CA ALA A 65 -0.25 -14.64 -0.79
C ALA A 65 -1.26 -15.15 0.25
N ALA A 66 -2.15 -16.05 -0.16
CA ALA A 66 -3.03 -16.75 0.77
C ALA A 66 -2.18 -17.53 1.79
N THR A 67 -2.46 -17.34 3.08
CA THR A 67 -1.72 -17.99 4.17
C THR A 67 -2.65 -18.30 5.33
N GLN A 68 -2.46 -19.46 5.97
CA GLN A 68 -3.16 -19.87 7.19
C GLN A 68 -2.41 -19.46 8.46
N ARG A 69 -1.27 -18.77 8.31
CA ARG A 69 -0.41 -18.36 9.43
C ARG A 69 -0.56 -16.86 9.63
N TRP A 70 -1.23 -16.45 10.71
CA TRP A 70 -1.46 -15.03 11.02
C TRP A 70 -0.17 -14.17 11.05
N PRO A 71 0.99 -14.66 11.55
CA PRO A 71 2.20 -13.83 11.58
C PRO A 71 2.69 -13.51 10.16
N VAL A 72 2.55 -14.46 9.24
CA VAL A 72 2.92 -14.28 7.83
C VAL A 72 2.00 -13.27 7.16
N ALA A 73 0.69 -13.29 7.47
CA ALA A 73 -0.24 -12.28 6.97
C ALA A 73 0.12 -10.87 7.45
N VAL A 74 0.50 -10.72 8.72
CA VAL A 74 1.00 -9.44 9.28
C VAL A 74 2.28 -9.01 8.59
N PHE A 75 3.21 -9.94 8.34
CA PHE A 75 4.45 -9.65 7.61
C PHE A 75 4.18 -9.13 6.20
N TYR A 76 3.24 -9.73 5.46
CA TYR A 76 2.86 -9.20 4.14
C TYR A 76 2.27 -7.79 4.20
N ASN A 77 1.47 -7.46 5.23
CA ASN A 77 1.01 -6.08 5.43
C ASN A 77 2.18 -5.10 5.66
N LEU A 78 3.20 -5.52 6.41
CA LEU A 78 4.38 -4.69 6.66
C LEU A 78 5.18 -4.45 5.38
N LEU A 79 5.32 -5.46 4.52
CA LEU A 79 5.97 -5.32 3.22
C LEU A 79 5.22 -4.35 2.30
N ASP A 80 3.89 -4.45 2.21
CA ASP A 80 3.07 -3.52 1.43
C ASP A 80 3.24 -2.08 1.93
N LEU A 81 3.20 -1.86 3.26
CA LEU A 81 3.38 -0.55 3.87
C LEU A 81 4.77 0.03 3.59
N ALA A 82 5.82 -0.78 3.75
CA ALA A 82 7.19 -0.38 3.49
C ALA A 82 7.39 0.01 2.02
N ALA A 83 6.86 -0.78 1.09
CA ALA A 83 6.94 -0.51 -0.34
C ALA A 83 6.22 0.78 -0.74
N ILE A 84 5.03 1.04 -0.18
CA ILE A 84 4.28 2.29 -0.43
C ILE A 84 5.06 3.49 0.12
N ASN A 85 5.59 3.40 1.34
CA ASN A 85 6.35 4.49 1.95
C ASN A 85 7.64 4.78 1.18
N ALA A 86 8.36 3.74 0.75
CA ALA A 86 9.55 3.86 -0.09
C ALA A 86 9.23 4.53 -1.44
N HIS A 87 8.09 4.18 -2.05
CA HIS A 87 7.65 4.80 -3.29
C HIS A 87 7.33 6.29 -3.13
N VAL A 88 6.63 6.67 -2.06
CA VAL A 88 6.36 8.08 -1.73
C VAL A 88 7.66 8.84 -1.55
N LEU A 89 8.61 8.28 -0.79
CA LEU A 89 9.92 8.90 -0.57
C LEU A 89 10.70 9.06 -1.88
N PHE A 90 10.72 8.02 -2.72
CA PHE A 90 11.37 8.07 -4.04
C PHE A 90 10.80 9.21 -4.91
N THR A 91 9.48 9.31 -5.01
CA THR A 91 8.83 10.36 -5.82
C THR A 91 9.13 11.76 -5.28
N VAL A 92 9.09 11.95 -3.95
CA VAL A 92 9.37 13.24 -3.31
C VAL A 92 10.84 13.64 -3.47
N CYS A 93 11.77 12.72 -3.25
CA CYS A 93 13.21 13.03 -3.26
C CYS A 93 13.78 13.15 -4.67
N THR A 94 13.28 12.39 -5.64
CA THR A 94 13.84 12.37 -7.00
C THR A 94 13.06 13.23 -7.98
N GLY A 95 11.83 13.63 -7.63
CA GLY A 95 10.90 14.30 -8.54
C GLY A 95 10.41 13.42 -9.71
N LYS A 96 10.78 12.14 -9.73
CA LYS A 96 10.41 11.21 -10.80
C LYS A 96 9.04 10.60 -10.51
N THR A 97 8.17 10.65 -11.51
CA THR A 97 6.89 9.96 -11.49
C THR A 97 7.05 8.59 -12.13
N MET A 98 6.93 7.54 -11.33
CA MET A 98 6.95 6.15 -11.78
C MET A 98 5.66 5.46 -11.32
N PRO A 99 5.05 4.57 -12.13
CA PRO A 99 3.95 3.75 -11.65
C PRO A 99 4.39 2.89 -10.46
N ARG A 100 3.61 2.88 -9.38
CA ARG A 100 3.92 2.12 -8.14
C ARG A 100 4.31 0.66 -8.41
N ARG A 101 3.61 -0.02 -9.32
CA ARG A 101 3.88 -1.43 -9.67
C ARG A 101 5.30 -1.61 -10.22
N GLU A 102 5.73 -0.70 -11.08
CA GLU A 102 7.05 -0.73 -11.71
C GLU A 102 8.15 -0.48 -10.67
N PHE A 103 7.93 0.50 -9.78
CA PHE A 103 8.83 0.78 -8.66
C PHE A 103 9.03 -0.46 -7.78
N ILE A 104 7.94 -1.15 -7.42
CA ILE A 104 8.01 -2.37 -6.60
C ILE A 104 8.75 -3.50 -7.32
N MET A 105 8.55 -3.66 -8.63
CA MET A 105 9.28 -4.67 -9.41
C MET A 105 10.78 -4.38 -9.45
N GLN A 106 11.19 -3.12 -9.68
CA GLN A 106 12.60 -2.74 -9.65
C GLN A 106 13.22 -2.95 -8.27
N LEU A 107 12.53 -2.50 -7.21
CA LEU A 107 12.96 -2.73 -5.84
C LEU A 107 13.17 -4.22 -5.53
N ALA A 108 12.26 -5.08 -5.98
CA ALA A 108 12.38 -6.53 -5.79
C ALA A 108 13.58 -7.12 -6.55
N LEU A 109 13.85 -6.65 -7.76
CA LEU A 109 15.01 -7.08 -8.56
C LEU A 109 16.33 -6.66 -7.89
N GLU A 110 16.42 -5.42 -7.40
CA GLU A 110 17.60 -4.91 -6.70
C GLU A 110 17.88 -5.66 -5.40
N LEU A 111 16.85 -5.91 -4.59
CA LEU A 111 16.98 -6.70 -3.36
C LEU A 111 17.43 -8.14 -3.65
N ARG A 112 16.89 -8.75 -4.73
CA ARG A 112 17.26 -10.11 -5.14
C ARG A 112 18.74 -10.19 -5.56
N GLU A 113 19.23 -9.21 -6.30
CA GLU A 113 20.59 -9.23 -6.86
C GLU A 113 21.64 -9.36 -5.76
N ASN A 114 21.51 -8.57 -4.69
CA ASN A 114 22.40 -8.61 -3.53
C ASN A 114 22.44 -10.01 -2.88
N HIS A 115 21.29 -10.67 -2.76
CA HIS A 115 21.20 -12.03 -2.21
C HIS A 115 21.81 -13.07 -3.15
N MET A 116 21.57 -12.98 -4.46
CA MET A 116 22.13 -13.91 -5.44
C MET A 116 23.66 -13.85 -5.49
N MET A 117 24.22 -12.64 -5.46
CA MET A 117 25.66 -12.41 -5.44
C MET A 117 26.32 -12.98 -4.17
N ALA A 118 25.70 -12.77 -3.00
CA ALA A 118 26.20 -13.33 -1.74
C ALA A 118 26.14 -14.87 -1.74
N ARG A 119 25.06 -15.45 -2.25
CA ARG A 119 24.89 -16.91 -2.33
C ARG A 119 25.84 -17.58 -3.32
N GLY A 120 26.12 -16.93 -4.46
CA GLY A 120 27.10 -17.42 -5.43
C GLY A 120 28.53 -17.47 -4.86
N LYS A 121 28.91 -16.48 -4.03
CA LYS A 121 30.21 -16.48 -3.33
C LYS A 121 30.31 -17.57 -2.27
N ALA A 122 29.24 -17.81 -1.51
CA ALA A 122 29.20 -18.91 -0.55
C ALA A 122 29.27 -20.28 -1.24
N ALA A 123 28.50 -20.47 -2.33
CA ALA A 123 28.53 -21.71 -3.11
C ALA A 123 29.89 -21.97 -3.78
N ALA A 124 30.65 -20.93 -4.15
CA ALA A 124 32.00 -21.07 -4.70
C ALA A 124 33.06 -21.41 -3.63
N HIS A 125 32.80 -21.12 -2.35
CA HIS A 125 33.68 -21.46 -1.24
C HIS A 125 33.50 -22.92 -0.76
N ASP A 126 32.35 -23.53 -1.03
CA ASP A 126 32.00 -24.88 -0.59
C ASP A 126 32.21 -25.98 -1.66
N VAL A 127 32.94 -25.71 -2.76
CA VAL A 127 33.32 -26.74 -3.73
C VAL A 127 34.66 -27.38 -3.30
N PRO A 128 34.70 -28.65 -2.83
CA PRO A 128 35.95 -29.36 -2.68
C PRO A 128 36.56 -29.60 -4.05
N ASN A 129 37.88 -29.39 -4.17
CA ASN A 129 38.66 -29.39 -5.42
C ASN A 129 38.76 -30.75 -6.14
N ASP A 130 37.91 -31.73 -5.83
CA ASP A 130 37.99 -33.08 -6.36
C ASP A 130 36.72 -33.44 -7.14
N ALA A 131 36.66 -33.00 -8.41
CA ALA A 131 35.70 -33.51 -9.37
C ALA A 131 36.39 -34.56 -10.29
N PRO A 132 35.96 -35.84 -10.31
CA PRO A 132 36.42 -36.77 -11.32
C PRO A 132 35.78 -36.41 -12.67
N ARG A 133 36.61 -36.30 -13.72
CA ARG A 133 36.17 -36.12 -15.11
C ARG A 133 35.30 -37.30 -15.54
N LEU A 134 33.99 -37.10 -15.60
CA LEU A 134 33.05 -38.07 -16.19
C LEU A 134 33.05 -37.88 -17.71
N SER A 135 33.46 -38.93 -18.43
CA SER A 135 33.47 -39.00 -19.88
C SER A 135 32.05 -39.07 -20.45
N GLU A 136 31.80 -38.27 -21.48
CA GLU A 136 30.53 -38.21 -22.19
C GLU A 136 30.27 -39.52 -22.95
N LYS A 137 29.32 -40.33 -22.49
CA LYS A 137 28.67 -41.34 -23.34
C LYS A 137 27.22 -40.92 -23.58
N LYS A 138 26.97 -40.36 -24.77
CA LYS A 138 25.62 -40.10 -25.30
C LYS A 138 24.81 -41.40 -25.29
N ARG A 139 23.70 -41.41 -24.57
CA ARG A 139 22.71 -42.49 -24.65
C ARG A 139 21.69 -42.11 -25.74
N GLN A 140 21.68 -42.91 -26.79
CA GLN A 140 20.66 -42.87 -27.84
C GLN A 140 19.43 -43.62 -27.34
N CYS A 141 18.28 -42.93 -27.28
CA CYS A 141 16.99 -43.56 -26.95
C CYS A 141 16.50 -44.42 -28.12
N GLN A 142 16.02 -45.62 -27.81
CA GLN A 142 15.06 -46.38 -28.62
C GLN A 142 13.67 -46.15 -28.06
#